data_AF-A0A229SC22-F1
#
_entry.id   AF-A0A229SC22-F1
#
_cell.length_a   1.000
_cell.length_b   1.000
_cell.length_c   1.000
_cell.angle_alpha   90.00
_cell.angle_beta   90.00
_cell.angle_gamma   90.00
#
_symmetry.space_group_name_H-M   'P 1'
#
loop_
_entity.id
_entity.type
_entity.pdbx_description
1 polymer ?
#
loop_
_entity_poly.entity_id
_entity_poly.type
_entity_poly.pdbx_seq_one_letter_code
_entity_poly.pdbx_strand_id
1 'polypeptide(L)'
;MSEISRRGALGAGAGIAAATALGATGTAGASSAEPAKTTTPPYVFPLVKSAPVVHDGGTLRGAHEKNFPVLAGQQGSVYLVHLDPGGVREPHWHPSAWELSYIISGKADWSILGTHEDGSYHNQVFSASTGELVFAPQGFFHYFANASTTEGLDVLVMFNTSTGEPNDDIGIVGTLNSLPREILAASFGVPVSAFAAIPKDLKPVVITRRR
;
A
#
# COMPACT_ATOMS: atom_id res chain seq x y z
N MET A 1 -34.88 -7.06 17.90
CA MET A 1 -36.07 -6.33 17.42
C MET A 1 -35.79 -4.86 17.71
N SER A 2 -35.65 -3.91 16.80
CA SER A 2 -36.23 -3.71 15.47
C SER A 2 -35.29 -2.78 14.69
N GLU A 3 -34.94 -3.13 13.46
CA GLU A 3 -34.26 -2.23 12.53
C GLU A 3 -35.20 -1.13 12.02
N ILE A 4 -34.67 0.06 11.77
CA ILE A 4 -35.40 1.16 11.15
C ILE A 4 -34.96 1.28 9.68
N SER A 5 -35.81 0.75 8.80
CA SER A 5 -35.73 0.93 7.34
C SER A 5 -36.20 2.33 6.97
N ARG A 6 -35.42 3.06 6.15
CA ARG A 6 -35.83 4.32 5.51
C ARG A 6 -35.90 4.12 4.00
N ARG A 7 -37.09 3.82 3.50
CA ARG A 7 -37.49 4.04 2.09
C ARG A 7 -38.83 4.77 2.08
N GLY A 8 -38.88 5.91 1.40
CA GLY A 8 -40.14 6.58 1.09
C GLY A 8 -39.93 8.04 0.71
N ALA A 9 -39.95 8.33 -0.60
CA ALA A 9 -40.74 9.42 -1.17
C ALA A 9 -40.58 9.40 -2.70
N LEU A 10 -41.60 8.84 -3.37
CA LEU A 10 -41.88 9.01 -4.78
C LEU A 10 -42.44 10.42 -4.99
N GLY A 11 -41.83 11.21 -5.87
CA GLY A 11 -42.40 12.44 -6.41
C GLY A 11 -42.87 12.20 -7.84
N ALA A 12 -44.19 12.23 -8.03
CA ALA A 12 -44.84 12.17 -9.33
C ALA A 12 -44.70 13.51 -10.07
N GLY A 13 -44.40 13.44 -11.37
CA GLY A 13 -44.46 14.59 -12.28
C GLY A 13 -44.80 14.08 -13.68
N ALA A 14 -46.08 14.19 -14.05
CA ALA A 14 -46.60 13.84 -15.36
C ALA A 14 -46.23 14.89 -16.41
N GLY A 15 -45.86 14.45 -17.61
CA GLY A 15 -45.70 15.28 -18.80
C GLY A 15 -45.85 14.43 -20.06
N ILE A 16 -46.99 14.56 -20.72
CA ILE A 16 -47.37 13.86 -21.96
C ILE A 16 -46.83 14.66 -23.16
N ALA A 17 -46.18 13.97 -24.11
CA ALA A 17 -46.27 14.30 -25.53
C ALA A 17 -45.85 13.09 -26.38
N ALA A 18 -46.77 12.61 -27.22
CA ALA A 18 -46.56 11.55 -28.18
C ALA A 18 -46.11 12.10 -29.53
N ALA A 19 -45.22 11.38 -30.22
CA ALA A 19 -45.12 11.40 -31.68
C ALA A 19 -44.50 10.08 -32.18
N THR A 20 -45.27 9.38 -33.00
CA THR A 20 -44.95 8.11 -33.67
C THR A 20 -44.21 8.32 -34.99
N ALA A 21 -43.23 7.47 -35.31
CA ALA A 21 -42.98 7.00 -36.68
C ALA A 21 -42.12 5.71 -36.68
N LEU A 22 -42.60 4.68 -37.36
CA LEU A 22 -41.91 3.41 -37.67
C LEU A 22 -40.85 3.62 -38.77
N GLY A 23 -39.75 2.85 -38.74
CA GLY A 23 -38.81 2.75 -39.86
C GLY A 23 -37.68 1.72 -39.68
N ALA A 24 -37.91 0.50 -40.19
CA ALA A 24 -36.98 -0.48 -40.79
C ALA A 24 -35.53 -0.72 -40.28
N THR A 25 -35.34 -1.93 -39.75
CA THR A 25 -34.26 -2.92 -39.98
C THR A 25 -32.90 -2.50 -40.59
N GLY A 26 -31.83 -2.74 -39.82
CA GLY A 26 -30.46 -2.90 -40.31
C GLY A 26 -29.56 -3.53 -39.24
N THR A 27 -29.46 -4.86 -39.21
CA THR A 27 -28.56 -5.60 -38.31
C THR A 27 -27.13 -5.55 -38.84
N ALA A 28 -26.32 -4.63 -38.33
CA ALA A 28 -24.86 -4.72 -38.44
C ALA A 28 -24.35 -5.60 -37.29
N GLY A 29 -23.87 -6.80 -37.63
CA GLY A 29 -23.26 -7.72 -36.68
C GLY A 29 -22.00 -7.11 -36.07
N ALA A 30 -22.12 -6.59 -34.85
CA ALA A 30 -20.98 -6.38 -33.99
C ALA A 30 -20.56 -7.76 -33.46
N SER A 31 -19.52 -8.33 -34.07
CA SER A 31 -18.79 -9.44 -33.48
C SER A 31 -18.20 -8.95 -32.16
N SER A 32 -18.89 -9.21 -31.05
CA SER A 32 -18.33 -9.08 -29.72
C SER A 32 -17.30 -10.18 -29.56
N ALA A 33 -16.06 -9.90 -29.95
CA ALA A 33 -14.94 -10.75 -29.59
C ALA A 33 -14.95 -10.88 -28.07
N GLU A 34 -15.27 -12.08 -27.58
CA GLU A 34 -15.22 -12.43 -26.16
C GLU A 34 -13.80 -12.11 -25.67
N PRO A 35 -13.63 -11.34 -24.58
CA PRO A 35 -12.31 -11.06 -24.06
C PRO A 35 -11.64 -12.40 -23.74
N ALA A 36 -10.44 -12.60 -24.28
CA ALA A 36 -9.69 -13.84 -24.11
C ALA A 36 -9.69 -14.24 -22.64
N LYS A 37 -10.32 -15.38 -22.31
CA LYS A 37 -10.32 -15.96 -20.97
C LYS A 37 -8.86 -16.22 -20.58
N THR A 38 -8.32 -15.37 -19.73
CA THR A 38 -7.05 -15.63 -19.04
C THR A 38 -7.28 -16.83 -18.12
N THR A 39 -6.71 -17.98 -18.49
CA THR A 39 -6.94 -19.29 -17.88
C THR A 39 -6.19 -19.50 -16.55
N THR A 40 -5.87 -18.44 -15.81
CA THR A 40 -5.20 -18.59 -14.51
C THR A 40 -6.22 -19.06 -13.48
N PRO A 41 -5.99 -20.17 -12.76
CA PRO A 41 -6.89 -20.60 -11.70
C PRO A 41 -7.09 -19.48 -10.66
N PRO A 42 -8.30 -19.31 -10.09
CA PRO A 42 -8.61 -18.20 -9.20
C PRO A 42 -7.82 -18.21 -7.88
N TYR A 43 -7.12 -19.29 -7.57
CA TYR A 43 -6.29 -19.48 -6.37
C TYR A 43 -4.79 -19.29 -6.63
N VAL A 44 -4.40 -18.89 -7.84
CA VAL A 44 -2.98 -18.68 -8.20
C VAL A 44 -2.78 -17.22 -8.59
N PHE A 45 -1.96 -16.50 -7.84
CA PHE A 45 -1.52 -15.15 -8.18
C PHE A 45 -0.06 -15.18 -8.66
N PRO A 46 0.25 -14.76 -9.90
CA PRO A 46 1.60 -14.80 -10.43
C PRO A 46 2.43 -13.60 -9.96
N LEU A 47 2.74 -13.52 -8.65
CA LEU A 47 3.36 -12.35 -7.99
C LEU A 47 4.61 -11.82 -8.70
N VAL A 48 5.56 -12.68 -9.06
CA VAL A 48 6.81 -12.26 -9.73
C VAL A 48 6.55 -11.75 -11.15
N LYS A 49 5.52 -12.26 -11.83
CA LYS A 49 5.18 -11.88 -13.21
C LYS A 49 4.22 -10.68 -13.28
N SER A 50 3.68 -10.22 -12.15
CA SER A 50 2.81 -9.05 -12.15
C SER A 50 3.61 -7.79 -12.47
N ALA A 51 2.94 -6.80 -13.05
CA ALA A 51 3.54 -5.49 -13.29
C ALA A 51 4.02 -4.87 -11.97
N PRO A 52 5.28 -4.40 -11.88
CA PRO A 52 5.75 -3.69 -10.71
C PRO A 52 5.23 -2.25 -10.67
N VAL A 53 5.03 -1.74 -9.46
CA VAL A 53 5.10 -0.30 -9.20
C VAL A 53 6.58 0.06 -9.08
N VAL A 54 7.04 1.00 -9.89
CA VAL A 54 8.44 1.42 -9.95
C VAL A 54 8.65 2.67 -9.10
N HIS A 55 9.70 2.66 -8.29
CA HIS A 55 10.11 3.74 -7.40
C HIS A 55 11.59 4.08 -7.62
N ASP A 56 12.07 5.19 -7.02
CA ASP A 56 13.44 5.71 -7.23
C ASP A 56 14.55 4.76 -6.72
N GLY A 57 14.24 3.90 -5.76
CA GLY A 57 15.19 2.95 -5.16
C GLY A 57 14.82 1.48 -5.33
N GLY A 58 13.87 1.15 -6.21
CA GLY A 58 13.45 -0.24 -6.39
C GLY A 58 12.04 -0.43 -6.93
N THR A 59 11.47 -1.62 -6.72
CA THR A 59 10.14 -1.99 -7.21
C THR A 59 9.30 -2.71 -6.18
N LEU A 60 7.99 -2.58 -6.32
CA LEU A 60 7.00 -3.25 -5.49
C LEU A 60 6.03 -4.05 -6.37
N ARG A 61 5.77 -5.31 -6.01
CA ARG A 61 4.69 -6.12 -6.59
C ARG A 61 3.82 -6.63 -5.44
N GLY A 62 2.51 -6.64 -5.59
CA GLY A 62 1.61 -6.97 -4.49
C GLY A 62 0.42 -7.84 -4.89
N ALA A 63 -0.03 -8.67 -3.95
CA ALA A 63 -1.29 -9.39 -3.97
C ALA A 63 -2.13 -8.93 -2.77
N HIS A 64 -3.33 -8.41 -3.06
CA HIS A 64 -4.26 -7.88 -2.06
C HIS A 64 -5.69 -8.01 -2.58
N GLU A 65 -6.71 -7.67 -1.78
CA GLU A 65 -8.11 -7.96 -2.10
C GLU A 65 -8.61 -7.41 -3.45
N LYS A 66 -8.03 -6.30 -3.94
CA LYS A 66 -8.48 -5.66 -5.18
C LYS A 66 -7.95 -6.35 -6.44
N ASN A 67 -6.82 -7.06 -6.36
CA ASN A 67 -6.20 -7.73 -7.51
C ASN A 67 -6.12 -9.25 -7.37
N PHE A 68 -6.30 -9.77 -6.17
CA PHE A 68 -6.42 -11.19 -5.87
C PHE A 68 -7.62 -11.42 -4.93
N PRO A 69 -8.85 -11.46 -5.48
CA PRO A 69 -10.09 -11.38 -4.69
C PRO A 69 -10.27 -12.48 -3.63
N VAL A 70 -9.57 -13.61 -3.74
CA VAL A 70 -9.58 -14.66 -2.70
C VAL A 70 -9.03 -14.18 -1.36
N LEU A 71 -8.26 -13.08 -1.35
CA LEU A 71 -7.75 -12.45 -0.13
C LEU A 71 -8.79 -11.55 0.56
N ALA A 72 -9.92 -11.23 -0.09
CA ALA A 72 -10.95 -10.39 0.51
C ALA A 72 -11.50 -11.04 1.80
N GLY A 73 -11.40 -10.30 2.91
CA GLY A 73 -11.85 -10.77 4.23
C GLY A 73 -10.96 -11.84 4.89
N GLN A 74 -9.83 -12.22 4.27
CA GLN A 74 -8.90 -13.22 4.82
C GLN A 74 -7.81 -12.62 5.73
N GLN A 75 -7.77 -11.29 5.86
CA GLN A 75 -6.72 -10.59 6.61
C GLN A 75 -5.33 -11.00 6.12
N GLY A 76 -5.13 -10.91 4.81
CA GLY A 76 -3.89 -11.31 4.17
C GLY A 76 -3.58 -10.47 2.94
N SER A 77 -2.38 -9.90 2.90
CA SER A 77 -1.80 -9.30 1.71
C SER A 77 -0.30 -9.60 1.69
N VAL A 78 0.28 -9.64 0.50
CA VAL A 78 1.68 -10.03 0.30
C VAL A 78 2.32 -9.14 -0.73
N TYR A 79 3.54 -8.70 -0.44
CA TYR A 79 4.31 -7.81 -1.28
C TYR A 79 5.72 -8.33 -1.51
N LEU A 80 6.16 -8.36 -2.76
CA LEU A 80 7.56 -8.55 -3.12
C LEU A 80 8.20 -7.17 -3.28
N VAL A 81 9.07 -6.82 -2.34
CA VAL A 81 9.89 -5.62 -2.35
C VAL A 81 11.24 -5.97 -2.96
N HIS A 82 11.61 -5.26 -4.02
CA HIS A 82 12.98 -5.25 -4.54
C HIS A 82 13.60 -3.90 -4.22
N LEU A 83 14.74 -3.88 -3.54
CA LEU A 83 15.55 -2.69 -3.34
C LEU A 83 16.82 -2.78 -4.18
N ASP A 84 17.06 -1.75 -5.00
CA ASP A 84 18.34 -1.56 -5.68
C ASP A 84 19.49 -1.44 -4.67
N PRO A 85 20.76 -1.51 -5.10
CA PRO A 85 21.88 -1.09 -4.25
C PRO A 85 21.66 0.31 -3.65
N GLY A 86 21.75 0.41 -2.33
CA GLY A 86 21.43 1.62 -1.56
C GLY A 86 19.95 2.02 -1.50
N GLY A 87 19.04 1.17 -1.99
CA GLY A 87 17.59 1.35 -1.88
C GLY A 87 17.12 1.23 -0.43
N VAL A 88 16.03 1.93 -0.13
CA VAL A 88 15.44 2.04 1.21
C VAL A 88 13.93 1.90 1.08
N ARG A 89 13.35 0.97 1.84
CA ARG A 89 11.92 1.03 2.16
C ARG A 89 11.76 2.17 3.15
N GLU A 90 11.04 3.23 2.77
CA GLU A 90 11.07 4.48 3.54
C GLU A 90 10.60 4.28 4.99
N PRO A 91 10.98 5.15 5.94
CA PRO A 91 10.40 5.14 7.27
C PRO A 91 8.87 5.31 7.25
N HIS A 92 8.18 4.32 7.82
CA HIS A 92 6.72 4.21 7.78
C HIS A 92 6.17 3.43 8.97
N TRP A 93 4.85 3.32 9.05
CA TRP A 93 4.15 2.39 9.93
C TRP A 93 2.82 1.94 9.33
N HIS A 94 2.31 0.82 9.84
CA HIS A 94 1.01 0.26 9.47
C HIS A 94 0.02 0.44 10.63
N PRO A 95 -1.05 1.26 10.49
CA PRO A 95 -1.98 1.50 11.58
C PRO A 95 -2.89 0.30 11.88
N SER A 96 -3.15 -0.57 10.89
CA SER A 96 -4.11 -1.68 11.03
C SER A 96 -3.51 -3.09 10.90
N ALA A 97 -2.21 -3.22 10.58
CA ALA A 97 -1.57 -4.51 10.41
C ALA A 97 -0.18 -4.62 11.08
N TRP A 98 0.21 -5.83 11.45
CA TRP A 98 1.60 -6.21 11.66
C TRP A 98 2.25 -6.57 10.33
N GLU A 99 3.58 -6.48 10.27
CA GLU A 99 4.39 -6.88 9.12
C GLU A 99 5.27 -8.09 9.49
N LEU A 100 5.24 -9.14 8.66
CA LEU A 100 6.21 -10.22 8.67
C LEU A 100 6.99 -10.20 7.36
N SER A 101 8.31 -10.11 7.46
CA SER A 101 9.22 -9.96 6.34
C SER A 101 10.17 -11.14 6.26
N TYR A 102 10.26 -11.80 5.10
CA TYR A 102 11.19 -12.88 4.80
C TYR A 102 12.22 -12.42 3.77
N ILE A 103 13.50 -12.51 4.12
CA ILE A 103 14.58 -12.10 3.22
C ILE A 103 14.83 -13.20 2.18
N ILE A 104 14.47 -12.96 0.92
CA ILE A 104 14.67 -13.92 -0.18
C ILE A 104 16.13 -13.91 -0.64
N SER A 105 16.71 -12.73 -0.79
CA SER A 105 18.08 -12.55 -1.27
C SER A 105 18.67 -11.26 -0.69
N GLY A 106 19.98 -11.27 -0.43
CA GLY A 106 20.73 -10.11 0.05
C GLY A 106 20.74 -9.95 1.57
N LYS A 107 21.00 -8.72 2.02
CA LYS A 107 21.08 -8.33 3.43
C LYS A 107 20.47 -6.95 3.62
N ALA A 108 19.63 -6.80 4.64
CA ALA A 108 18.96 -5.57 4.97
C ALA A 108 19.37 -5.08 6.37
N ASP A 109 19.58 -3.78 6.51
CA ASP A 109 19.72 -3.11 7.80
C ASP A 109 18.36 -2.53 8.20
N TRP A 110 17.84 -2.99 9.33
CA TRP A 110 16.52 -2.70 9.86
C TRP A 110 16.59 -1.70 11.01
N SER A 111 15.53 -0.92 11.16
CA SER A 111 15.26 -0.16 12.38
C SER A 111 13.78 -0.27 12.70
N ILE A 112 13.47 -0.66 13.93
CA ILE A 112 12.10 -0.80 14.45
C ILE A 112 12.02 -0.06 15.78
N LEU A 113 11.06 0.86 15.88
CA LEU A 113 10.87 1.70 17.06
C LEU A 113 9.40 1.76 17.43
N GLY A 114 9.12 1.64 18.73
CA GLY A 114 7.76 1.65 19.24
C GLY A 114 7.68 1.55 20.75
N THR A 115 6.49 1.83 21.27
CA THR A 115 6.18 1.63 22.68
C THR A 115 5.53 0.26 22.86
N HIS A 116 6.06 -0.54 23.77
CA HIS A 116 5.55 -1.87 24.10
C HIS A 116 4.38 -1.77 25.09
N GLU A 117 3.67 -2.89 25.28
CA GLU A 117 2.49 -2.97 26.15
C GLU A 117 2.78 -2.59 27.62
N ASP A 118 4.02 -2.77 28.07
CA ASP A 118 4.48 -2.40 29.41
C ASP A 118 4.83 -0.89 29.55
N GLY A 119 4.65 -0.12 28.48
CA GLY A 119 4.97 1.31 28.42
C GLY A 119 6.43 1.63 28.12
N SER A 120 7.29 0.62 27.95
CA SER A 120 8.68 0.84 27.56
C SER A 120 8.81 1.24 26.10
N TYR A 121 9.66 2.22 25.79
CA TYR A 121 10.02 2.57 24.42
C TYR A 121 11.29 1.84 24.01
N HIS A 122 11.24 1.11 22.91
CA HIS A 122 12.40 0.43 22.33
C HIS A 122 12.72 0.99 20.95
N ASN A 123 14.02 1.07 20.67
CA ASN A 123 14.58 1.34 19.36
C ASN A 123 15.60 0.24 19.04
N GLN A 124 15.26 -0.63 18.10
CA GLN A 124 16.07 -1.78 17.72
C GLN A 124 16.67 -1.54 16.34
N VAL A 125 17.99 -1.63 16.23
CA VAL A 125 18.74 -1.53 14.98
C VAL A 125 19.54 -2.82 14.82
N PHE A 126 19.31 -3.53 13.73
CA PHE A 126 19.92 -4.84 13.47
C PHE A 126 19.96 -5.12 11.97
N SER A 127 20.66 -6.18 11.56
CA SER A 127 20.62 -6.65 10.17
C SER A 127 19.91 -8.00 10.09
N ALA A 128 19.28 -8.27 8.95
CA ALA A 128 18.75 -9.58 8.59
C ALA A 128 19.22 -9.96 7.17
N SER A 129 19.51 -11.23 6.96
CA SER A 129 20.08 -11.80 5.73
C SER A 129 19.17 -12.88 5.16
N THR A 130 19.47 -13.33 3.95
CA THR A 130 18.76 -14.42 3.26
C THR A 130 18.34 -15.57 4.19
N GLY A 131 17.03 -15.89 4.18
CA GLY A 131 16.44 -16.97 4.97
C GLY A 131 15.94 -16.56 6.35
N GLU A 132 16.22 -15.34 6.80
CA GLU A 132 15.77 -14.83 8.10
C GLU A 132 14.40 -14.14 8.00
N LEU A 133 13.67 -14.14 9.13
CA LEU A 133 12.39 -13.45 9.31
C LEU A 133 12.57 -12.22 10.19
N VAL A 134 11.90 -11.13 9.84
CA VAL A 134 11.78 -9.92 10.65
C VAL A 134 10.31 -9.64 10.89
N PHE A 135 9.95 -9.30 12.12
CA PHE A 135 8.58 -8.97 12.49
C PHE A 135 8.51 -7.54 13.02
N ALA A 136 7.67 -6.71 12.40
CA ALA A 136 7.32 -5.39 12.90
C ALA A 136 5.89 -5.42 13.48
N PRO A 137 5.72 -5.16 14.79
CA PRO A 137 4.39 -5.11 15.38
C PRO A 137 3.51 -4.01 14.77
N GLN A 138 2.20 -4.18 14.84
CA GLN A 138 1.24 -3.18 14.35
C GLN A 138 1.49 -1.82 15.01
N GLY A 139 1.49 -0.76 14.19
CA GLY A 139 1.70 0.61 14.63
C GLY A 139 3.14 0.97 14.99
N PHE A 140 4.09 0.03 14.95
CA PHE A 140 5.50 0.34 15.20
C PHE A 140 6.08 1.04 13.98
N PHE A 141 6.86 2.09 14.23
CA PHE A 141 7.60 2.78 13.18
C PHE A 141 8.76 1.90 12.75
N HIS A 142 8.97 1.75 11.45
CA HIS A 142 10.07 0.93 10.95
C HIS A 142 10.54 1.35 9.55
N TYR A 143 11.74 0.91 9.21
CA TYR A 143 12.30 0.95 7.87
C TYR A 143 13.38 -0.10 7.71
N PHE A 144 13.75 -0.36 6.46
CA PHE A 144 14.92 -1.15 6.14
C PHE A 144 15.60 -0.67 4.87
N ALA A 145 16.92 -0.78 4.86
CA ALA A 145 17.76 -0.41 3.75
C ALA A 145 18.52 -1.62 3.22
N ASN A 146 18.72 -1.68 1.91
CA ASN A 146 19.66 -2.62 1.33
C ASN A 146 21.07 -2.30 1.86
N ALA A 147 21.67 -3.24 2.57
CA ALA A 147 23.00 -3.10 3.15
C ALA A 147 24.11 -3.15 2.09
N SER A 148 23.80 -3.65 0.89
CA SER A 148 24.74 -3.74 -0.22
C SER A 148 24.76 -2.48 -1.08
N THR A 149 25.96 -2.11 -1.52
CA THR A 149 26.20 -1.03 -2.49
C THR A 149 26.37 -1.54 -3.92
N THR A 150 26.35 -2.86 -4.13
CA THR A 150 26.59 -3.49 -5.44
C THR A 150 25.53 -4.50 -5.85
N GLU A 151 24.79 -5.07 -4.90
CA GLU A 151 23.80 -6.12 -5.15
C GLU A 151 22.40 -5.67 -4.73
N GLY A 152 21.36 -6.20 -5.37
CA GLY A 152 19.98 -5.96 -4.99
C GLY A 152 19.56 -6.76 -3.76
N LEU A 153 18.43 -6.38 -3.18
CA LEU A 153 17.79 -7.06 -2.05
C LEU A 153 16.34 -7.41 -2.45
N ASP A 154 15.94 -8.66 -2.26
CA ASP A 154 14.55 -9.10 -2.40
C ASP A 154 13.97 -9.52 -1.05
N VAL A 155 12.84 -8.93 -0.68
CA VAL A 155 12.12 -9.22 0.57
C VAL A 155 10.66 -9.55 0.24
N LEU A 156 10.16 -10.66 0.78
CA LEU A 156 8.74 -10.97 0.78
C LEU A 156 8.12 -10.46 2.07
N VAL A 157 7.17 -9.55 1.95
CA VAL A 157 6.48 -8.89 3.05
C VAL A 157 5.05 -9.40 3.11
N MET A 158 4.56 -9.74 4.31
CA MET A 158 3.23 -10.29 4.54
C MET A 158 2.55 -9.52 5.68
N PHE A 159 1.27 -9.22 5.50
CA PHE A 159 0.48 -8.47 6.48
C PHE A 159 -0.79 -9.21 6.87
N ASN A 160 -1.26 -9.02 8.10
CA ASN A 160 -2.60 -9.46 8.52
C ASN A 160 -3.72 -8.49 8.12
N THR A 161 -3.66 -7.93 6.91
CA THR A 161 -4.72 -7.10 6.36
C THR A 161 -4.93 -7.45 4.90
N SER A 162 -6.18 -7.48 4.45
CA SER A 162 -6.51 -7.65 3.04
C SER A 162 -6.28 -6.37 2.23
N THR A 163 -6.06 -5.25 2.92
CA THR A 163 -5.82 -3.93 2.34
C THR A 163 -4.52 -3.94 1.54
N GLY A 164 -4.55 -3.28 0.39
CA GLY A 164 -3.35 -3.11 -0.42
C GLY A 164 -2.60 -1.83 -0.10
N GLU A 165 -1.27 -1.92 -0.06
CA GLU A 165 -0.33 -0.79 -0.11
C GLU A 165 -0.67 0.20 -1.25
N PRO A 166 -0.56 1.52 -1.02
CA PRO A 166 -0.14 2.18 0.22
C PRO A 166 -1.32 2.55 1.15
N ASN A 167 -2.46 1.84 1.10
CA ASN A 167 -3.66 2.27 1.84
C ASN A 167 -3.64 1.89 3.34
N ASP A 168 -2.71 1.02 3.76
CA ASP A 168 -2.41 0.75 5.18
C ASP A 168 -0.98 1.16 5.52
N ASP A 169 -0.39 2.11 4.79
CA ASP A 169 0.95 2.62 5.02
C ASP A 169 0.92 4.12 5.25
N ILE A 170 1.61 4.54 6.31
CA ILE A 170 1.81 5.95 6.62
C ILE A 170 3.31 6.24 6.62
N GLY A 171 3.80 6.69 5.47
CA GLY A 171 5.18 7.15 5.30
C GLY A 171 5.51 8.46 6.03
N ILE A 172 6.80 8.65 6.33
CA ILE A 172 7.32 9.78 7.13
C ILE A 172 6.98 11.16 6.55
N VAL A 173 7.00 11.32 5.22
CA VAL A 173 6.62 12.59 4.60
C VAL A 173 5.13 12.88 4.80
N GLY A 174 4.29 11.85 4.71
CA GLY A 174 2.86 11.94 5.02
C GLY A 174 2.63 12.38 6.47
N THR A 175 3.31 11.71 7.40
CA THR A 175 3.29 12.04 8.83
C THR A 175 3.65 13.48 9.09
N LEU A 176 4.79 13.93 8.57
CA LEU A 176 5.26 15.30 8.79
C LEU A 176 4.35 16.35 8.14
N ASN A 177 3.65 16.02 7.05
CA ASN A 177 2.68 16.93 6.43
C ASN A 177 1.30 16.88 7.10
N SER A 178 1.04 15.90 7.97
CA SER A 178 -0.22 15.78 8.72
C SER A 178 -0.25 16.68 9.96
N LEU A 179 0.87 17.34 10.29
CA LEU A 179 0.99 18.28 11.40
C LEU A 179 1.32 19.69 10.89
N PRO A 180 0.69 20.75 11.43
CA PRO A 180 1.09 22.13 11.14
C PRO A 180 2.56 22.37 11.49
N ARG A 181 3.25 23.22 10.72
CA ARG A 181 4.69 23.46 10.90
C ARG A 181 4.99 24.11 12.26
N GLU A 182 4.05 24.87 12.79
CA GLU A 182 4.11 25.50 14.11
C GLU A 182 4.09 24.46 15.22
N ILE A 183 3.30 23.39 15.06
CA ILE A 183 3.24 22.29 16.02
C ILE A 183 4.53 21.48 15.98
N LEU A 184 5.04 21.17 14.78
CA LEU A 184 6.36 20.54 14.64
C LEU A 184 7.47 21.41 15.26
N ALA A 185 7.49 22.71 14.97
CA ALA A 185 8.44 23.66 15.56
C ALA A 185 8.41 23.65 17.08
N ALA A 186 7.21 23.69 17.67
CA ALA A 186 7.04 23.59 19.11
C ALA A 186 7.52 22.24 19.67
N SER A 187 7.21 21.12 19.01
CA SER A 187 7.60 19.77 19.46
C SER A 187 9.11 19.53 19.43
N PHE A 188 9.81 20.05 18.42
CA PHE A 188 11.25 19.84 18.25
C PHE A 188 12.10 20.98 18.86
N GLY A 189 11.48 22.06 19.34
CA GLY A 189 12.19 23.20 19.91
C GLY A 189 13.03 23.98 18.89
N VAL A 190 12.57 24.03 17.63
CA VAL A 190 13.29 24.67 16.51
C VAL A 190 12.42 25.73 15.83
N PRO A 191 13.01 26.69 15.07
CA PRO A 191 12.24 27.63 14.27
C PRO A 191 11.39 26.92 13.20
N VAL A 192 10.22 27.47 12.85
CA VAL A 192 9.34 26.97 11.77
C VAL A 192 10.09 26.77 10.44
N SER A 193 11.07 27.62 10.16
CA SER A 193 11.91 27.53 8.96
C SER A 193 12.72 26.23 8.85
N ALA A 194 12.97 25.51 9.95
CA ALA A 194 13.63 24.20 9.93
C ALA A 194 12.85 23.17 9.09
N PHE A 195 11.55 23.37 8.93
CA PHE A 195 10.66 22.47 8.18
C PHE A 195 10.31 23.00 6.78
N ALA A 196 10.93 24.08 6.32
CA ALA A 196 10.63 24.70 5.02
C ALA A 196 10.93 23.78 3.83
N ALA A 197 11.90 22.87 3.99
CA ALA A 197 12.34 21.93 2.96
C ALA A 197 11.51 20.63 2.90
N ILE A 198 10.54 20.43 3.81
CA ILE A 198 9.68 19.24 3.76
C ILE A 198 8.86 19.28 2.46
N PRO A 199 8.92 18.22 1.63
CA PRO A 199 8.12 18.14 0.42
C PRO A 199 6.63 18.30 0.72
N LYS A 200 5.94 19.14 -0.06
CA LYS A 200 4.49 19.38 0.09
C LYS A 200 3.64 18.41 -0.73
N ASP A 201 4.20 17.86 -1.79
CA ASP A 201 3.52 16.89 -2.64
C ASP A 201 3.54 15.52 -1.97
N LEU A 202 2.38 15.10 -1.48
CA LEU A 202 2.14 13.78 -0.91
C LEU A 202 2.01 12.74 -2.02
N LYS A 203 3.14 12.38 -2.62
CA LYS A 203 3.23 11.12 -3.38
C LYS A 203 3.60 10.02 -2.37
N PRO A 204 2.96 8.84 -2.38
CA PRO A 204 3.39 7.72 -1.56
C PRO A 204 4.83 7.32 -1.95
N VAL A 205 5.81 7.63 -1.09
CA VAL A 205 7.23 7.34 -1.35
C VAL A 205 7.57 5.98 -0.76
N VAL A 206 6.93 4.92 -1.24
CA VAL A 206 7.11 3.58 -0.62
C VAL A 206 8.60 3.16 -0.59
N ILE A 207 9.31 3.36 -1.70
CA ILE A 207 10.74 3.03 -1.83
C ILE A 207 11.51 4.25 -2.33
N THR A 208 12.68 4.50 -1.76
CA THR A 208 13.59 5.61 -2.11
C THR A 208 15.04 5.14 -2.12
N ARG A 209 15.99 6.00 -2.47
CA ARG A 209 17.43 5.71 -2.45
C ARG A 209 18.16 6.58 -1.43
N ARG A 210 19.14 6.02 -0.74
CA ARG A 210 20.09 6.79 0.07
C ARG A 210 20.92 7.67 -0.88
N ARG A 211 20.83 8.99 -0.70
CA ARG A 211 21.64 9.96 -1.46
C ARG A 211 22.97 10.22 -0.79
#